data_AF-A0AAD9CIN9-F1
#
_entry.id   AF-A0AAD9CIN9-F1
#
_cell.length_a   1.000
_cell.length_b   1.000
_cell.length_c   1.000
_cell.angle_alpha   90.00
_cell.angle_beta   90.00
_cell.angle_gamma   90.00
#
_symmetry.space_group_name_H-M   'P 1'
#
loop_
_entity.id
_entity.type
_entity.pdbx_description
1 polymer ?
#
loop_
_entity_poly.entity_id
_entity_poly.type
_entity_poly.pdbx_seq_one_letter_code
_entity_poly.pdbx_strand_id
1 'polypeptide(L)'
;MASQNQDPAAAATLKASETGGSAARGSVTKRLQQELMTLMGLRYRLSLEFPAGYPYQAPRVKFLTSCFHPNVDPQGFICLDILKDKWSALYDVRCILLSLQSLLGEPNNESPLNTTAAELWENQEAFKAHLHSTFQG
;
A
#
# COMPACT_ATOMS: atom_id res chain seq x y z
N MET A 1 -36.79 41.89 31.98
CA MET A 1 -36.62 42.30 30.56
C MET A 1 -35.91 43.65 30.53
N ALA A 2 -35.17 43.93 29.45
CA ALA A 2 -34.18 45.00 29.23
C ALA A 2 -32.81 44.68 29.89
N SER A 3 -31.83 44.13 29.16
CA SER A 3 -31.03 44.68 28.04
C SER A 3 -29.94 45.63 28.53
N GLN A 4 -28.68 45.23 28.33
CA GLN A 4 -27.66 46.04 27.65
C GLN A 4 -26.35 45.25 27.54
N ASN A 5 -25.97 44.94 26.30
CA ASN A 5 -24.61 44.60 25.89
C ASN A 5 -23.76 45.88 25.87
N GLN A 6 -22.49 45.77 26.26
CA GLN A 6 -21.42 46.66 25.79
C GLN A 6 -20.17 45.81 25.47
N ASP A 7 -19.71 45.96 24.22
CA ASP A 7 -18.46 45.46 23.64
C ASP A 7 -17.21 46.24 24.18
N PRO A 8 -16.00 46.18 23.56
CA PRO A 8 -14.98 45.12 23.61
C PRO A 8 -13.56 45.73 23.86
N ALA A 9 -12.50 44.99 23.46
CA ALA A 9 -11.07 45.40 23.31
C ALA A 9 -10.21 45.38 24.58
N ALA A 10 -9.22 44.48 24.73
CA ALA A 10 -7.97 44.27 23.97
C ALA A 10 -6.87 45.33 24.24
N ALA A 11 -5.89 44.95 25.07
CA ALA A 11 -4.50 45.41 25.07
C ALA A 11 -3.71 44.46 26.02
N ALA A 12 -3.04 43.41 25.53
CA ALA A 12 -1.71 43.40 24.91
C ALA A 12 -0.58 43.84 25.87
N THR A 13 0.17 42.86 26.39
CA THR A 13 1.55 43.04 26.87
C THR A 13 2.48 42.11 26.08
N LEU A 14 3.44 42.77 25.42
CA LEU A 14 4.63 42.33 24.67
C LEU A 14 5.68 41.71 25.62
N LYS A 15 6.75 40.96 25.27
CA LYS A 15 7.33 40.30 24.07
C LYS A 15 8.70 39.75 24.53
N ALA A 16 9.16 38.59 24.04
CA ALA A 16 10.56 38.14 23.79
C ALA A 16 10.63 36.60 23.89
N SER A 17 10.72 35.83 22.78
CA SER A 17 11.94 35.48 22.01
C SER A 17 12.90 34.60 22.84
N GLU A 18 13.34 33.40 22.47
CA GLU A 18 13.81 32.94 21.16
C GLU A 18 13.77 31.40 21.03
N THR A 19 13.65 30.98 19.76
CA THR A 19 14.28 29.81 19.11
C THR A 19 14.30 28.45 19.81
N GLY A 20 13.49 27.55 19.27
CA GLY A 20 13.67 26.11 19.41
C GLY A 20 12.88 25.41 18.32
N GLY A 21 13.39 25.44 17.09
CA GLY A 21 12.88 24.64 15.99
C GLY A 21 12.98 23.16 16.37
N SER A 22 11.89 22.60 16.89
CA SER A 22 11.77 21.15 17.06
C SER A 22 11.51 20.57 15.68
N ALA A 23 12.61 20.23 15.01
CA ALA A 23 12.60 19.40 13.83
C ALA A 23 11.65 18.22 14.09
N ALA A 24 10.58 18.15 13.30
CA ALA A 24 9.71 17.00 13.29
C ALA A 24 10.61 15.76 13.20
N ARG A 25 10.54 14.89 14.22
CA ARG A 25 11.13 13.55 14.16
C ARG A 25 10.43 12.84 13.01
N GLY A 26 10.99 12.99 11.81
CA GLY A 26 10.69 12.15 10.68
C GLY A 26 11.06 10.75 11.11
N SER A 27 10.06 9.95 11.48
CA SER A 27 10.21 8.50 11.46
C SER A 27 10.65 8.18 10.04
N VAL A 28 11.88 7.69 9.89
CA VAL A 28 12.39 7.22 8.60
C VAL A 28 11.65 5.92 8.31
N THR A 29 10.36 6.02 7.95
CA THR A 29 9.75 5.03 7.08
C THR A 29 10.53 5.15 5.79
N LYS A 30 11.50 4.25 5.58
CA LYS A 30 12.16 4.08 4.29
C LYS A 30 11.09 3.64 3.32
N ARG A 31 10.41 4.62 2.74
CA ARG A 31 9.34 4.46 1.78
C ARG A 31 10.02 4.16 0.45
N LEU A 32 10.36 2.89 0.24
CA LEU A 32 10.74 2.38 -1.07
C LEU A 32 9.45 2.33 -1.90
N GLN A 33 9.01 3.50 -2.37
CA GLN A 33 7.66 3.68 -2.91
C GLN A 33 7.53 3.33 -4.38
N GLN A 34 8.52 2.70 -5.01
CA GLN A 34 8.41 2.43 -6.44
C GLN A 34 9.29 1.27 -6.90
N GLU A 35 8.82 0.06 -6.62
CA GLU A 35 9.17 -1.08 -7.47
C GLU A 35 8.03 -1.31 -8.45
N LEU A 36 8.41 -1.56 -9.71
CA LEU A 36 7.48 -1.76 -10.80
C LEU A 36 7.35 -3.25 -11.03
N MET A 37 6.14 -3.77 -10.83
CA MET A 37 5.81 -5.15 -11.17
C MET A 37 5.18 -5.21 -12.55
N THR A 38 5.39 -6.29 -13.28
CA THR A 38 4.81 -6.50 -14.61
C THR A 38 3.88 -7.70 -14.63
N LEU A 39 2.62 -7.47 -15.01
CA LEU A 39 1.62 -8.50 -15.30
C LEU A 39 1.11 -8.27 -16.72
N MET A 40 1.29 -9.26 -17.61
CA MET A 40 0.84 -9.20 -19.01
C MET A 40 1.20 -7.90 -19.77
N GLY A 41 2.39 -7.36 -19.51
CA GLY A 41 2.91 -6.13 -20.12
C GLY A 41 2.49 -4.82 -19.44
N LEU A 42 1.64 -4.88 -18.41
CA LEU A 42 1.19 -3.72 -17.64
C LEU A 42 2.11 -3.50 -16.43
N ARG A 43 2.38 -2.24 -16.09
CA ARG A 43 3.29 -1.85 -14.99
C ARG A 43 2.50 -1.42 -13.77
N TYR A 44 2.75 -2.05 -12.63
CA TYR A 44 2.06 -1.78 -11.37
C TYR A 44 3.01 -1.16 -10.36
N ARG A 45 2.52 -0.15 -9.63
CA ARG A 45 3.23 0.40 -8.46
C ARG A 45 2.83 -0.34 -7.20
N LEU A 46 3.82 -0.59 -6.34
CA LEU A 46 3.60 -1.17 -5.02
C LEU A 46 4.11 -0.25 -3.91
N SER A 47 3.48 -0.36 -2.74
CA SER A 47 4.01 0.18 -1.49
C SER A 47 4.53 -0.95 -0.62
N LEU A 48 5.75 -0.80 -0.13
CA LEU A 48 6.34 -1.64 0.90
C LEU A 48 6.51 -0.79 2.16
N GLU A 49 5.79 -1.14 3.22
CA GLU A 49 5.88 -0.47 4.53
C GLU A 49 6.51 -1.41 5.55
N PHE A 50 7.66 -1.01 6.09
CA PHE A 50 8.39 -1.79 7.08
C PHE A 50 7.94 -1.37 8.50
N PRO A 51 7.36 -2.28 9.29
CA PRO A 51 6.94 -1.97 10.65
C PRO A 51 8.16 -1.82 11.58
N ALA A 52 7.94 -1.26 12.78
CA ALA A 52 9.00 -1.12 13.79
C ALA A 52 9.60 -2.46 14.25
N GLY A 53 8.86 -3.56 14.09
CA GLY A 53 9.31 -4.92 14.42
C GLY A 53 10.05 -5.65 13.29
N TYR A 54 10.30 -5.02 12.14
CA TYR A 54 11.08 -5.63 11.06
C TYR A 54 12.53 -5.89 11.51
N PRO A 55 13.14 -7.07 11.21
CA PRO A 55 12.68 -8.11 10.29
C PRO A 55 11.87 -9.24 10.93
N TYR A 56 11.56 -9.21 12.22
CA TYR A 56 10.77 -10.25 12.88
C TYR A 56 9.26 -10.16 12.55
N GLN A 57 8.80 -8.99 12.12
CA GLN A 57 7.48 -8.77 11.53
C GLN A 57 7.62 -8.50 10.02
N ALA A 58 6.76 -9.12 9.22
CA ALA A 58 6.73 -8.95 7.78
C ALA A 58 6.44 -7.48 7.39
N PRO A 59 7.03 -6.98 6.29
CA PRO A 59 6.59 -5.71 5.71
C PRO A 59 5.16 -5.82 5.18
N ARG A 60 4.41 -4.72 5.22
CA ARG A 60 3.10 -4.63 4.56
C ARG A 60 3.33 -4.28 3.10
N VAL A 61 2.93 -5.17 2.20
CA VAL A 61 3.04 -4.99 0.75
C VAL A 61 1.65 -4.83 0.16
N LYS A 62 1.48 -3.84 -0.71
CA LYS A 62 0.18 -3.50 -1.29
C LYS A 62 0.35 -2.96 -2.71
N PHE A 63 -0.57 -3.32 -3.60
CA PHE A 63 -0.71 -2.65 -4.89
C PHE A 63 -1.29 -1.23 -4.71
N LEU A 64 -0.59 -0.24 -5.27
CA LEU A 64 -1.08 1.14 -5.36
C LEU A 64 -1.88 1.36 -6.65
N THR A 65 -1.48 0.69 -7.72
CA THR A 65 -2.25 0.63 -8.97
C THR A 65 -3.32 -0.46 -8.83
N SER A 66 -4.57 -0.18 -9.21
CA SER A 66 -5.65 -1.20 -9.18
C SER A 66 -5.22 -2.45 -9.96
N CYS A 67 -5.29 -3.62 -9.32
CA CYS A 67 -4.78 -4.87 -9.86
C CYS A 67 -5.89 -5.91 -9.91
N PHE A 68 -6.35 -6.25 -11.11
CA PHE A 68 -7.30 -7.33 -11.32
C PHE A 68 -6.56 -8.67 -11.32
N HIS A 69 -6.57 -9.37 -10.18
CA HIS A 69 -5.83 -10.61 -10.00
C HIS A 69 -6.52 -11.52 -8.96
N PRO A 70 -6.52 -12.86 -9.11
CA PRO A 70 -7.20 -13.77 -8.19
C PRO A 70 -6.81 -13.58 -6.72
N ASN A 71 -5.53 -13.31 -6.45
CA ASN A 71 -4.99 -13.17 -5.09
C ASN A 71 -4.82 -11.71 -4.62
N VAL A 72 -5.46 -10.75 -5.27
CA VAL A 72 -5.43 -9.33 -4.88
C VAL A 72 -6.86 -8.83 -4.68
N ASP A 73 -7.12 -8.18 -3.55
CA ASP A 73 -8.44 -7.58 -3.28
C ASP A 73 -8.60 -6.19 -3.97
N PRO A 74 -9.83 -5.65 -4.04
CA PRO A 74 -10.07 -4.34 -4.66
C PRO A 74 -9.32 -3.18 -4.01
N GLN A 75 -8.93 -3.33 -2.75
CA GLN A 75 -8.15 -2.34 -2.03
C GLN A 75 -6.67 -2.43 -2.39
N GLY A 76 -6.17 -3.55 -2.93
CA GLY A 76 -4.78 -3.80 -3.31
C GLY A 76 -4.01 -4.69 -2.34
N PHE A 77 -4.66 -5.29 -1.33
CA PHE A 77 -4.03 -6.24 -0.42
C PHE A 77 -3.81 -7.59 -1.12
N ILE A 78 -2.67 -8.21 -0.80
CA ILE A 78 -2.19 -9.41 -1.47
C ILE A 78 -2.35 -10.61 -0.53
N CYS A 79 -2.91 -11.71 -1.03
CA CYS A 79 -2.85 -13.00 -0.36
C CYS A 79 -1.57 -13.73 -0.78
N LEU A 80 -0.51 -13.61 0.03
CA LEU A 80 0.75 -14.32 -0.14
C LEU A 80 1.23 -14.78 1.24
N ASP A 81 1.49 -16.07 1.39
CA ASP A 81 1.79 -16.75 2.67
C ASP A 81 3.10 -16.26 3.31
N ILE A 82 4.12 -15.96 2.50
CA ILE A 82 5.38 -15.39 3.00
C ILE A 82 5.20 -14.00 3.61
N LEU A 83 4.10 -13.29 3.33
CA LEU A 83 3.76 -12.01 3.95
C LEU A 83 2.90 -12.16 5.22
N LYS A 84 2.60 -13.40 5.63
CA LYS A 84 1.77 -13.73 6.79
C LYS A 84 2.48 -14.77 7.68
N ASP A 85 2.02 -16.01 7.63
CA ASP A 85 2.38 -17.10 8.54
C ASP A 85 3.70 -17.78 8.15
N LYS A 86 4.12 -17.68 6.89
CA LYS A 86 5.41 -18.21 6.42
C LYS A 86 6.51 -17.17 6.31
N TRP A 87 6.33 -16.00 6.91
CA TRP A 87 7.37 -14.98 6.94
C TRP A 87 8.61 -15.48 7.69
N SER A 88 9.78 -15.18 7.12
CA SER A 88 11.08 -15.42 7.75
C SER A 88 11.88 -14.13 7.76
N ALA A 89 12.54 -13.83 8.89
CA ALA A 89 13.45 -12.69 9.00
C ALA A 89 14.66 -12.78 8.06
N LEU A 90 14.86 -13.92 7.37
CA LEU A 90 15.85 -14.12 6.33
C LEU A 90 15.41 -13.59 4.96
N TYR A 91 14.13 -13.30 4.76
CA TYR A 91 13.64 -12.79 3.48
C TYR A 91 13.95 -11.30 3.33
N ASP A 92 14.47 -10.95 2.15
CA ASP A 92 14.69 -9.57 1.74
C ASP A 92 13.61 -9.11 0.75
N VAL A 93 13.72 -7.85 0.32
CA VAL A 93 12.79 -7.26 -0.68
C VAL A 93 12.81 -8.06 -1.99
N ARG A 94 13.99 -8.55 -2.41
CA ARG A 94 14.11 -9.34 -3.63
C ARG A 94 13.33 -10.64 -3.55
N CYS A 95 13.39 -11.36 -2.43
CA CYS A 95 12.59 -12.57 -2.19
C CYS A 95 11.10 -12.26 -2.33
N ILE A 96 10.62 -11.17 -1.70
CA ILE A 96 9.23 -10.75 -1.78
C ILE A 96 8.79 -10.50 -3.23
N LEU A 97 9.59 -9.73 -3.99
CA LEU A 97 9.26 -9.40 -5.38
C LEU A 97 9.26 -10.63 -6.29
N LEU A 98 10.20 -11.55 -6.10
CA LEU A 98 10.25 -12.78 -6.88
C LEU A 98 9.03 -13.66 -6.59
N SER A 99 8.68 -13.85 -5.30
CA SER A 99 7.48 -14.60 -4.92
C SER A 99 6.20 -13.93 -5.44
N LEU A 100 6.13 -12.61 -5.44
CA LEU A 100 4.98 -11.89 -6.01
C LEU A 100 4.92 -12.04 -7.53
N GLN A 101 6.05 -11.99 -8.23
CA GLN A 101 6.11 -12.23 -9.67
C GLN A 101 5.65 -13.64 -10.02
N SER A 102 6.07 -14.65 -9.25
CA SER A 102 5.58 -16.03 -9.40
C SER A 102 4.07 -16.10 -9.18
N LEU A 103 3.54 -15.49 -8.11
CA LEU A 103 2.10 -15.46 -7.83
C LEU A 103 1.28 -14.83 -8.97
N LEU A 104 1.82 -13.80 -9.62
CA LEU A 104 1.16 -13.14 -10.75
C LEU A 104 1.12 -13.99 -12.03
N GLY A 105 2.06 -14.92 -12.19
CA GLY A 105 2.08 -15.88 -13.29
C GLY A 105 1.30 -17.16 -13.00
N GLU A 106 1.23 -17.54 -11.72
CA GLU A 106 0.64 -18.79 -11.23
C GLU A 106 -0.21 -18.49 -9.98
N PRO A 107 -1.43 -17.97 -10.14
CA PRO A 107 -2.29 -17.62 -9.03
C PRO A 107 -2.77 -18.85 -8.27
N ASN A 108 -3.07 -18.64 -6.98
CA ASN A 108 -3.78 -19.64 -6.18
C ASN A 108 -5.29 -19.43 -6.30
N ASN A 109 -5.96 -20.29 -7.09
CA ASN A 109 -7.40 -20.24 -7.32
C ASN A 109 -8.23 -21.05 -6.29
N GLU A 110 -7.59 -21.75 -5.33
CA GLU A 110 -8.29 -22.50 -4.26
C GLU A 110 -8.91 -21.57 -3.21
N SER A 111 -8.36 -20.37 -3.04
CA SER A 111 -8.83 -19.38 -2.07
C SER A 111 -8.60 -17.95 -2.58
N PRO A 112 -9.33 -17.54 -3.64
CA PRO A 112 -9.12 -16.26 -4.29
C PRO A 112 -9.71 -15.11 -3.45
N LEU A 113 -9.03 -13.97 -3.45
CA LEU A 113 -9.59 -12.69 -2.96
C LEU A 113 -10.52 -12.06 -4.00
N ASN A 114 -10.35 -12.41 -5.27
CA ASN A 114 -11.17 -11.97 -6.38
C ASN A 114 -11.64 -13.18 -7.19
N THR A 115 -12.87 -13.64 -6.92
CA THR A 115 -13.47 -14.81 -7.57
C THR A 115 -13.66 -14.60 -9.07
N THR A 116 -14.06 -13.39 -9.50
CA THR A 116 -14.22 -13.05 -10.92
C THR A 116 -12.91 -13.17 -11.69
N ALA A 117 -11.80 -12.72 -11.09
CA ALA A 117 -10.48 -12.89 -11.70
C ALA A 117 -10.07 -14.37 -11.76
N ALA A 118 -10.37 -15.16 -10.72
CA ALA A 118 -10.07 -16.59 -10.68
C ALA A 118 -10.86 -17.37 -11.75
N GLU A 119 -12.16 -17.10 -11.90
CA GLU A 119 -13.01 -17.71 -12.92
C GLU A 119 -12.55 -17.39 -14.34
N LEU A 120 -12.10 -16.14 -14.57
CA LEU A 120 -11.63 -15.69 -15.88
C LEU A 120 -10.22 -16.22 -16.21
N TRP A 121 -9.45 -16.65 -15.21
CA TRP A 121 -8.04 -17.03 -15.36
C TRP A 121 -7.82 -18.17 -16.36
N GLU A 122 -8.73 -19.15 -16.43
CA GLU A 122 -8.62 -20.26 -17.38
C GLU A 122 -8.63 -19.79 -18.85
N ASN A 123 -9.30 -18.66 -19.14
CA ASN A 123 -9.28 -18.03 -20.45
C ASN A 123 -8.29 -16.87 -20.50
N GLN A 124 -7.03 -17.19 -20.74
CA GLN A 124 -5.92 -16.24 -20.75
C GLN A 124 -6.10 -15.08 -21.75
N GLU A 125 -6.73 -15.33 -22.90
CA GLU A 125 -7.01 -14.28 -23.89
C GLU A 125 -8.05 -13.28 -23.36
N ALA A 126 -9.16 -13.79 -22.82
CA ALA A 126 -10.21 -12.95 -22.24
C ALA A 126 -9.72 -12.22 -20.99
N PHE A 127 -8.92 -12.88 -20.14
CA PHE A 127 -8.30 -12.29 -18.98
C PHE A 127 -7.38 -11.13 -19.37
N LYS A 128 -6.51 -11.33 -20.36
CA LYS A 128 -5.64 -10.28 -20.89
C LYS A 128 -6.44 -9.13 -21.48
N ALA A 129 -7.47 -9.41 -22.27
CA ALA A 129 -8.33 -8.36 -22.85
C ALA A 129 -9.03 -7.54 -21.76
N HIS A 130 -9.53 -8.20 -20.71
CA HIS A 130 -10.14 -7.54 -19.56
C HIS A 130 -9.15 -6.69 -18.77
N LEU A 131 -7.94 -7.22 -18.52
CA LEU A 131 -6.88 -6.46 -17.86
C LEU A 131 -6.55 -5.19 -18.61
N HIS A 132 -6.33 -5.28 -19.92
CA HIS A 132 -5.95 -4.11 -20.74
C HIS A 132 -7.08 -3.09 -20.86
N SER A 133 -8.35 -3.51 -20.84
CA SER A 133 -9.49 -2.58 -20.91
C SER A 133 -9.78 -1.86 -19.59
N THR A 134 -9.45 -2.49 -18.46
CA THR A 134 -9.73 -1.96 -17.11
C THR A 134 -8.53 -1.30 -16.43
N PHE A 135 -7.33 -1.48 -16.97
CA PHE A 135 -6.11 -0.93 -16.39
C PHE A 135 -6.08 0.60 -16.42
N GLN A 136 -5.82 1.20 -15.26
CA GLN A 136 -5.62 2.64 -15.08
C GLN A 136 -4.28 2.83 -14.34
N GLY A 137 -3.24 3.20 -15.11
CA GLY A 137 -1.86 3.31 -14.64
C GLY A 137 -1.55 4.59 -13.85
#